data_AF-A0A2B7ZZA9-F1
#
_entry.id   AF-A0A2B7ZZA9-F1
#
_cell.length_a   1.000
_cell.length_b   1.000
_cell.length_c   1.000
_cell.angle_alpha   90.00
_cell.angle_beta   90.00
_cell.angle_gamma   90.00
#
_symmetry.space_group_name_H-M   'P 1'
#
loop_
_entity.id
_entity.type
_entity.pdbx_description
1 polymer ?
#
loop_
_entity_poly.entity_id
_entity_poly.type
_entity_poly.pdbx_seq_one_letter_code
_entity_poly.pdbx_strand_id
1 'polypeptide(L)'
;MKTKKTMKNLLFAFLGLLLVASCKDKESPPPKKVASIAIAPSSASVAVGLTQQLTTTVEPSDAEKKEVTWSSSDPSKASVDAAGLVTGLTKGVVTITALAKDGSNVKETIIIHVTVSAAAIAITPLNPSVGVGGTLALAAAVSPAGAYQAVTWTS
;
A
#
# COMPACT_ATOMS: atom_id res chain seq x y z
N MET A 1 -6.17 -64.94 62.42
CA MET A 1 -5.01 -65.04 63.34
C MET A 1 -4.43 -63.63 63.51
N LYS A 2 -4.59 -63.04 64.71
CA LYS A 2 -3.95 -61.81 65.27
C LYS A 2 -4.22 -60.48 64.49
N THR A 3 -4.59 -59.33 65.08
CA THR A 3 -4.72 -58.86 66.47
C THR A 3 -5.44 -57.50 66.50
N LYS A 4 -6.14 -57.24 67.61
CA LYS A 4 -6.74 -55.98 68.09
C LYS A 4 -5.81 -54.75 67.96
N LYS A 5 -6.40 -53.54 67.80
CA LYS A 5 -6.27 -52.47 68.81
C LYS A 5 -7.36 -51.40 68.68
N THR A 6 -7.95 -51.09 69.83
CA THR A 6 -9.06 -50.17 70.10
C THR A 6 -8.56 -48.80 70.59
N MET A 7 -9.39 -47.76 70.35
CA MET A 7 -9.50 -46.45 71.06
C MET A 7 -8.36 -45.43 70.84
N LYS A 8 -8.54 -44.10 70.86
CA LYS A 8 -9.48 -43.22 71.56
C LYS A 8 -9.40 -41.80 70.96
N ASN A 9 -10.50 -41.04 71.04
CA ASN A 9 -10.67 -39.60 70.74
C ASN A 9 -9.41 -38.73 70.58
N LEU A 10 -9.39 -37.91 69.52
CA LEU A 10 -8.83 -36.57 69.62
C LEU A 10 -9.63 -35.61 68.72
N LEU A 11 -10.41 -34.71 69.35
CA LEU A 11 -10.98 -33.57 68.66
C LEU A 11 -9.84 -32.70 68.13
N PHE A 12 -9.80 -32.46 66.82
CA PHE A 12 -9.07 -31.34 66.23
C PHE A 12 -10.01 -30.57 65.31
N ALA A 13 -10.62 -29.54 65.87
CA ALA A 13 -11.12 -28.42 65.10
C ALA A 13 -9.91 -27.68 64.53
N PHE A 14 -9.76 -27.65 63.20
CA PHE A 14 -9.00 -26.61 62.51
C PHE A 14 -9.84 -26.09 61.37
N LEU A 15 -10.53 -24.99 61.70
CA LEU A 15 -11.01 -23.96 60.80
C LEU A 15 -9.79 -23.39 60.07
N GLY A 16 -9.32 -24.10 59.05
CA GLY A 16 -8.28 -23.66 58.13
C GLY A 16 -8.92 -22.93 56.97
N LEU A 17 -9.10 -21.62 57.14
CA LEU A 17 -9.40 -20.66 56.09
C LEU A 17 -8.47 -20.91 54.89
N LEU A 18 -9.00 -21.51 53.83
CA LEU A 18 -8.30 -21.70 52.56
C LEU A 18 -8.01 -20.30 52.00
N LEU A 19 -6.76 -19.85 52.11
CA LEU A 19 -6.27 -18.69 51.38
C LEU A 19 -6.41 -19.02 49.89
N VAL A 20 -7.50 -18.57 49.28
CA VAL A 20 -7.55 -18.32 47.84
C VAL A 20 -6.51 -17.23 47.59
N ALA A 21 -5.31 -17.64 47.20
CA ALA A 21 -4.38 -16.77 46.51
C ALA A 21 -5.15 -16.25 45.28
N SER A 22 -5.70 -15.05 45.43
CA SER A 22 -6.29 -14.30 44.33
C SER A 22 -5.15 -14.05 43.35
N CYS A 23 -5.01 -14.94 42.36
CA CYS A 23 -4.38 -14.60 41.10
C CYS A 23 -5.15 -13.40 40.59
N LYS A 24 -4.58 -12.21 40.75
CA LYS A 24 -4.91 -11.08 39.91
C LYS A 24 -4.44 -11.48 38.51
N ASP A 25 -5.31 -12.16 37.76
CA ASP A 25 -5.12 -12.28 36.33
C ASP A 25 -5.07 -10.85 35.80
N LYS A 26 -3.86 -10.42 35.42
CA LYS A 26 -3.68 -9.15 34.72
C LYS A 26 -4.25 -9.37 33.33
N GLU A 27 -5.55 -9.13 33.18
CA GLU A 27 -6.20 -9.08 31.87
C GLU A 27 -5.44 -8.06 31.03
N SER A 28 -4.76 -8.52 29.98
CA SER A 28 -4.08 -7.62 29.05
C SER A 28 -5.15 -6.78 28.34
N PRO A 29 -4.98 -5.46 28.21
CA PRO A 29 -5.91 -4.66 27.41
C PRO A 29 -5.99 -5.22 25.99
N PRO A 30 -7.15 -5.14 25.33
CA PRO A 30 -7.33 -5.67 23.98
C PRO A 30 -6.38 -4.98 22.98
N PRO A 31 -5.89 -5.71 21.96
CA PRO A 31 -5.01 -5.18 20.92
C PRO A 31 -5.56 -3.90 20.28
N LYS A 32 -4.72 -2.88 20.16
CA LYS A 32 -5.08 -1.66 19.45
C LYS A 32 -4.98 -1.88 17.94
N LYS A 33 -6.10 -1.71 17.24
CA LYS A 33 -6.21 -1.88 15.80
C LYS A 33 -6.00 -0.57 15.04
N VAL A 34 -5.65 -0.70 13.77
CA VAL A 34 -5.57 0.37 12.78
C VAL A 34 -6.94 1.02 12.61
N ALA A 35 -6.95 2.35 12.63
CA ALA A 35 -8.13 3.17 12.41
C ALA A 35 -8.08 3.91 11.07
N SER A 36 -6.89 4.31 10.61
CA SER A 36 -6.70 4.94 9.30
C SER A 36 -5.33 4.61 8.69
N ILE A 37 -5.30 4.69 7.35
CA ILE A 37 -4.09 4.60 6.54
C ILE A 37 -4.05 5.87 5.68
N ALA A 38 -2.89 6.48 5.55
CA ALA A 38 -2.62 7.52 4.55
C ALA A 38 -1.52 7.04 3.60
N ILE A 39 -1.66 7.32 2.31
CA ILE A 39 -0.65 7.02 1.29
C ILE A 39 -0.03 8.32 0.80
N ALA A 40 1.30 8.36 0.70
CA ALA A 40 2.04 9.44 0.07
C ALA A 40 2.89 8.90 -1.10
N PRO A 41 2.99 9.67 -2.21
CA PRO A 41 2.24 10.89 -2.52
C PRO A 41 0.72 10.63 -2.69
N SER A 42 -0.12 11.67 -2.71
CA SER A 42 -1.59 11.52 -2.86
C SER A 42 -2.03 11.19 -4.30
N SER A 43 -1.14 11.42 -5.27
CA SER A 43 -1.26 10.98 -6.66
C SER A 43 0.14 10.78 -7.23
N ALA A 44 0.28 9.93 -8.24
CA ALA A 44 1.56 9.76 -8.92
C ALA A 44 1.39 9.47 -10.41
N SER A 45 2.42 9.86 -11.16
CA SER A 45 2.62 9.50 -12.55
C SER A 45 3.93 8.75 -12.68
N VAL A 46 3.93 7.62 -13.38
CA VAL A 46 5.11 6.77 -13.59
C VAL A 46 5.22 6.46 -15.08
N ALA A 47 6.40 6.65 -15.67
CA ALA A 47 6.60 6.24 -17.06
C ALA A 47 6.75 4.71 -17.16
N VAL A 48 6.38 4.13 -18.30
CA VAL A 48 6.64 2.71 -18.59
C VAL A 48 8.12 2.40 -18.39
N GLY A 49 8.42 1.32 -17.65
CA GLY A 49 9.75 0.88 -17.29
C GLY A 49 10.37 1.58 -16.07
N LEU A 50 9.70 2.60 -15.51
CA LEU A 50 10.14 3.30 -14.31
C LEU A 50 9.34 2.87 -13.08
N THR A 51 9.82 3.28 -11.91
CA THR A 51 9.24 2.94 -10.61
C THR A 51 8.87 4.17 -9.79
N GLN A 52 7.87 4.03 -8.92
CA GLN A 52 7.45 5.02 -7.94
C GLN A 52 7.29 4.35 -6.57
N GLN A 53 7.98 4.86 -5.55
CA GLN A 53 7.80 4.40 -4.17
C GLN A 53 6.53 5.03 -3.56
N LEU A 54 5.70 4.22 -2.93
CA LEU A 54 4.61 4.67 -2.06
C LEU A 54 4.99 4.47 -0.60
N THR A 55 4.60 5.40 0.26
CA THR A 55 4.78 5.29 1.71
C THR A 55 3.44 5.34 2.41
N THR A 56 3.27 4.53 3.44
CA THR A 56 2.05 4.49 4.26
C THR A 56 2.30 5.02 5.66
N THR A 57 1.40 5.87 6.13
CA THR A 57 1.29 6.26 7.54
C THR A 57 0.05 5.61 8.13
N VAL A 58 0.18 4.98 9.29
CA VAL A 58 -0.89 4.24 9.97
C VAL A 58 -1.18 4.90 11.31
N GLU A 59 -2.47 5.19 11.56
CA GLU A 59 -2.94 5.66 12.86
C GLU A 59 -3.94 4.66 13.47
N PRO A 60 -3.95 4.51 14.80
CA PRO A 60 -3.10 5.20 15.76
C PRO A 60 -1.64 4.71 15.70
N SER A 61 -0.69 5.60 15.96
CA SER A 61 0.75 5.31 15.91
C SER A 61 1.22 4.22 16.90
N ASP A 62 0.39 3.78 17.84
CA ASP A 62 0.61 2.66 18.77
C ASP A 62 -0.23 1.42 18.44
N ALA A 63 -0.80 1.32 17.23
CA ALA A 63 -1.42 0.08 16.75
C ALA A 63 -0.42 -1.08 16.75
N GLU A 64 -0.87 -2.27 17.18
CA GLU A 64 0.00 -3.44 17.39
C GLU A 64 0.53 -4.02 16.06
N LYS A 65 -0.29 -3.96 15.00
CA LYS A 65 0.04 -4.45 13.66
C LYS A 65 -0.19 -3.36 12.62
N LYS A 66 0.89 -2.70 12.18
CA LYS A 66 0.85 -1.58 11.22
C LYS A 66 1.16 -1.99 9.78
N GLU A 67 1.37 -3.27 9.55
CA GLU A 67 1.66 -3.78 8.21
C GLU A 67 0.44 -3.65 7.29
N VAL A 68 0.71 -3.35 6.02
CA VAL A 68 -0.29 -3.33 4.97
C VAL A 68 0.03 -4.38 3.89
N THR A 69 -0.99 -4.85 3.21
CA THR A 69 -0.87 -5.55 1.92
C THR A 69 -1.20 -4.60 0.79
N TRP A 70 -0.39 -4.62 -0.26
CA TRP A 70 -0.60 -3.86 -1.48
C TRP A 70 -1.29 -4.68 -2.56
N SER A 71 -2.14 -4.05 -3.36
CA SER A 71 -2.72 -4.64 -4.55
C SER A 71 -2.92 -3.61 -5.65
N SER A 72 -2.89 -4.06 -6.91
CA SER A 72 -3.18 -3.25 -8.10
C SER A 72 -4.49 -3.70 -8.73
N SER A 73 -5.29 -2.75 -9.19
CA SER A 73 -6.50 -3.02 -9.96
C SER A 73 -6.22 -3.65 -11.33
N ASP A 74 -5.03 -3.39 -11.90
CA ASP A 74 -4.59 -3.96 -13.18
C ASP A 74 -3.06 -4.14 -13.18
N PRO A 75 -2.56 -5.29 -12.70
CA PRO A 75 -1.14 -5.60 -12.65
C PRO A 75 -0.44 -5.64 -14.02
N SER A 76 -1.18 -5.66 -15.14
CA SER A 76 -0.60 -5.60 -16.49
C SER A 76 -0.19 -4.18 -16.92
N LYS A 77 -0.75 -3.16 -16.24
CA LYS A 77 -0.44 -1.74 -16.46
C LYS A 77 0.51 -1.18 -15.42
N ALA A 78 0.26 -1.47 -14.14
CA ALA A 78 1.23 -1.20 -13.09
C ALA A 78 1.16 -2.27 -12.00
N SER A 79 2.31 -2.80 -11.62
CA SER A 79 2.45 -3.72 -10.49
C SER A 79 2.92 -2.96 -9.24
N VAL A 80 2.64 -3.51 -8.06
CA VAL A 80 3.14 -2.99 -6.78
C VAL A 80 3.69 -4.17 -5.97
N ASP A 81 4.85 -4.00 -5.35
CA ASP A 81 5.45 -5.03 -4.51
C ASP A 81 5.00 -4.93 -3.03
N ALA A 82 5.53 -5.83 -2.19
CA ALA A 82 5.20 -5.85 -0.76
C ALA A 82 5.70 -4.61 0.02
N ALA A 83 6.70 -3.89 -0.51
CA ALA A 83 7.25 -2.68 0.07
C ALA A 83 6.56 -1.40 -0.44
N GLY A 84 5.59 -1.52 -1.35
CA GLY A 84 4.90 -0.38 -1.96
C GLY A 84 5.64 0.25 -3.14
N LEU A 85 6.60 -0.45 -3.74
CA LEU A 85 7.26 -0.01 -4.96
C LEU A 85 6.38 -0.34 -6.16
N VAL A 86 5.88 0.71 -6.82
CA VAL A 86 5.05 0.61 -8.02
C VAL A 86 5.93 0.61 -9.27
N THR A 87 5.71 -0.30 -10.20
CA THR A 87 6.40 -0.34 -11.51
C THR A 87 5.41 -0.09 -12.63
N GLY A 88 5.69 0.87 -13.51
CA GLY A 88 4.90 1.14 -14.72
C GLY A 88 5.22 0.16 -15.83
N LEU A 89 4.21 -0.51 -16.40
CA LEU A 89 4.37 -1.55 -17.41
C LEU A 89 3.74 -1.16 -18.75
N THR A 90 2.49 -0.69 -18.72
CA THR A 90 1.75 -0.30 -19.93
C THR A 90 0.97 0.98 -19.65
N LYS A 91 0.90 1.88 -20.64
CA LYS A 91 0.13 3.12 -20.56
C LYS A 91 -1.29 2.89 -20.05
N GLY A 92 -1.72 3.69 -19.09
CA GLY A 92 -3.08 3.65 -18.57
C GLY A 92 -3.20 4.24 -17.19
N VAL A 93 -4.34 4.01 -16.54
CA VAL A 93 -4.61 4.45 -15.17
C VAL A 93 -4.94 3.22 -14.35
N VAL A 94 -4.33 3.09 -13.16
CA VAL A 94 -4.62 2.01 -12.22
C VAL A 94 -4.83 2.56 -10.81
N THR A 95 -5.61 1.82 -10.03
CA THR A 95 -5.77 2.10 -8.60
C THR A 95 -4.94 1.11 -7.82
N ILE A 96 -4.05 1.63 -6.95
CA ILE A 96 -3.29 0.83 -6.00
C ILE A 96 -3.96 0.95 -4.63
N THR A 97 -4.11 -0.17 -3.92
CA THR A 97 -4.76 -0.24 -2.59
C THR A 97 -3.77 -0.73 -1.54
N ALA A 98 -3.71 -0.04 -0.40
CA ALA A 98 -3.09 -0.52 0.83
C ALA A 98 -4.18 -1.00 1.79
N LEU A 99 -4.10 -2.25 2.27
CA LEU A 99 -5.06 -2.85 3.21
C LEU A 99 -4.35 -3.26 4.51
N ALA A 100 -4.88 -2.86 5.67
CA ALA A 100 -4.33 -3.24 6.97
C ALA A 100 -4.39 -4.76 7.20
N LYS A 101 -3.30 -5.36 7.70
CA LYS A 101 -3.20 -6.80 8.00
C LYS A 101 -3.74 -7.21 9.37
N ASP A 102 -4.17 -6.27 10.20
CA ASP A 102 -4.64 -6.51 11.57
C ASP A 102 -6.10 -6.99 11.67
N GLY A 103 -6.75 -7.17 10.51
CA GLY A 103 -8.15 -7.58 10.41
C GLY A 103 -9.15 -6.46 10.72
N SER A 104 -8.70 -5.19 10.78
CA SER A 104 -9.60 -4.02 10.85
C SER A 104 -10.36 -3.77 9.53
N ASN A 105 -9.86 -4.31 8.42
CA ASN A 105 -10.32 -4.04 7.05
C ASN A 105 -10.20 -2.57 6.62
N VAL A 106 -9.41 -1.76 7.35
CA VAL A 106 -9.06 -0.40 6.95
C VAL A 106 -8.20 -0.45 5.69
N LYS A 107 -8.53 0.38 4.71
CA LYS A 107 -7.81 0.48 3.45
C LYS A 107 -7.75 1.92 2.97
N GLU A 108 -6.73 2.22 2.19
CA GLU A 108 -6.56 3.49 1.47
C GLU A 108 -6.16 3.20 0.02
N THR A 109 -6.46 4.13 -0.90
CA THR A 109 -6.20 3.95 -2.33
C THR A 109 -5.50 5.15 -2.93
N ILE A 110 -4.69 4.92 -3.96
CA ILE A 110 -4.06 5.94 -4.78
C ILE A 110 -4.25 5.64 -6.26
N ILE A 111 -4.46 6.69 -7.06
CA ILE A 111 -4.49 6.61 -8.52
C ILE A 111 -3.08 6.79 -9.08
N ILE A 112 -2.65 5.85 -9.93
CA ILE A 112 -1.38 5.89 -10.64
C ILE A 112 -1.65 6.07 -12.14
N HIS A 113 -1.05 7.10 -12.72
CA HIS A 113 -1.04 7.34 -14.16
C HIS A 113 0.23 6.75 -14.77
N VAL A 114 0.10 5.68 -15.55
CA VAL A 114 1.21 5.10 -16.31
C VAL A 114 1.31 5.81 -17.65
N THR A 115 2.46 6.45 -17.90
CA THR A 115 2.69 7.31 -19.06
C THR A 115 3.79 6.75 -19.95
N VAL A 116 3.90 7.27 -21.17
CA VAL A 116 5.01 6.95 -22.07
C VAL A 116 5.76 8.23 -22.35
N SER A 117 7.06 8.23 -22.09
CA SER A 117 7.93 9.37 -22.34
C SER A 117 8.15 9.54 -23.84
N ALA A 118 8.01 10.76 -24.34
CA ALA A 118 8.41 11.10 -25.70
C ALA A 118 9.95 11.05 -25.80
N ALA A 119 10.46 10.41 -26.84
CA ALA A 119 11.89 10.26 -27.09
C ALA A 119 12.38 11.10 -28.28
N ALA A 120 11.51 11.34 -29.26
CA ALA A 120 11.88 12.10 -30.46
C ALA A 120 10.69 12.86 -31.05
N ILE A 121 11.00 13.92 -31.78
CA ILE A 121 10.05 14.69 -32.60
C ILE A 121 10.62 14.75 -34.02
N ALA A 122 9.81 14.40 -35.02
CA ALA A 122 10.16 14.51 -36.44
C ALA A 122 9.30 15.57 -37.11
N ILE A 123 9.92 16.45 -37.90
CA ILE A 123 9.23 17.49 -38.68
C ILE A 123 9.27 17.11 -40.17
N THR A 124 8.14 17.25 -40.85
CA THR A 124 8.00 16.99 -42.29
C THR A 124 7.46 18.22 -43.01
N PRO A 125 8.04 18.63 -44.17
CA PRO A 125 9.24 18.08 -44.79
C PRO A 125 10.54 18.48 -44.06
N LEU A 126 11.60 17.68 -44.20
CA LEU A 126 12.91 17.93 -43.56
C LEU A 126 13.59 19.20 -44.08
N ASN A 127 13.35 19.55 -45.35
CA ASN A 127 13.90 20.73 -46.00
C ASN A 127 12.75 21.62 -46.52
N PRO A 128 12.04 22.31 -45.62
CA PRO A 128 10.93 23.16 -46.01
C PRO A 128 11.42 24.39 -46.78
N SER A 129 10.81 24.66 -47.94
CA SER A 129 11.06 25.89 -48.72
C SER A 129 9.71 26.45 -49.17
N VAL A 130 9.54 27.77 -49.05
CA VAL A 130 8.33 28.48 -49.43
C VAL A 130 8.70 29.76 -50.17
N GLY A 131 8.06 30.01 -51.32
CA GLY A 131 8.24 31.25 -52.08
C GLY A 131 7.56 32.44 -51.42
N VAL A 132 7.92 33.65 -51.82
CA VAL A 132 7.31 34.89 -51.30
C VAL A 132 5.80 34.87 -51.54
N GLY A 133 5.02 35.11 -50.48
CA GLY A 133 3.56 35.06 -50.49
C GLY A 133 2.96 33.64 -50.52
N GLY A 134 3.79 32.60 -50.49
CA GLY A 134 3.36 31.21 -50.40
C GLY A 134 3.08 30.75 -48.97
N THR A 135 2.41 29.61 -48.87
CA THR A 135 2.15 28.91 -47.61
C THR A 135 2.73 27.51 -47.68
N LEU A 136 3.36 27.06 -46.60
CA LEU A 136 3.84 25.69 -46.45
C LEU A 136 3.24 25.07 -45.19
N ALA A 137 2.66 23.88 -45.33
CA ALA A 137 2.22 23.08 -44.20
C ALA A 137 3.40 22.28 -43.63
N LEU A 138 3.64 22.42 -42.32
CA LEU A 138 4.56 21.57 -41.58
C LEU A 138 3.76 20.57 -40.76
N ALA A 139 4.25 19.34 -40.68
CA ALA A 139 3.74 18.31 -39.79
C ALA A 139 4.79 17.94 -38.75
N ALA A 140 4.39 17.79 -37.49
CA ALA A 140 5.22 17.23 -36.43
C ALA A 140 4.69 15.86 -36.00
N ALA A 141 5.59 14.90 -35.80
CA ALA A 141 5.28 13.58 -35.27
C ALA A 141 6.13 13.32 -34.02
N VAL A 142 5.47 13.04 -32.89
CA VAL A 142 6.12 12.65 -31.63
C VAL A 142 6.23 11.13 -31.55
N SER A 143 7.41 10.62 -31.20
CA SER A 143 7.70 9.20 -31.07
C SER A 143 8.10 8.84 -29.63
N PRO A 144 7.65 7.69 -29.09
CA PRO A 144 6.71 6.74 -29.70
C PRO A 144 5.26 7.26 -29.71
N ALA A 145 4.40 6.75 -30.59
CA ALA A 145 2.99 7.18 -30.72
C ALA A 145 2.14 7.04 -29.43
N GLY A 146 2.61 6.23 -28.47
CA GLY A 146 1.99 6.11 -27.15
C GLY A 146 2.28 7.28 -26.20
N ALA A 147 3.25 8.14 -26.53
CA ALA A 147 3.63 9.28 -25.70
C ALA A 147 2.57 10.39 -25.71
N TYR A 148 2.83 11.45 -24.96
CA TYR A 148 2.07 12.69 -25.05
C TYR A 148 2.42 13.41 -26.36
N GLN A 149 1.44 13.55 -27.26
CA GLN A 149 1.66 14.01 -28.63
C GLN A 149 1.54 15.54 -28.82
N ALA A 150 1.48 16.31 -27.75
CA ALA A 150 1.30 17.76 -27.84
C ALA A 150 2.57 18.44 -28.37
N VAL A 151 2.42 19.27 -29.41
CA VAL A 151 3.50 20.06 -30.02
C VAL A 151 3.06 21.53 -30.07
N THR A 152 3.85 22.41 -29.46
CA THR A 152 3.63 23.85 -29.51
C THR A 152 4.53 24.46 -30.57
N TRP A 153 3.94 25.17 -31.53
CA TRP A 153 4.66 25.88 -32.59
C TRP A 153 4.77 27.36 -32.24
N THR A 154 5.94 27.96 -32.49
CA THR A 154 6.19 29.39 -32.29
C THR A 154 6.85 29.96 -33.54
N SER A 155 6.46 31.18 -33.93
CA SER A 155 7.03 31.94 -35.06
C SER A 155 8.21 32.80 -34.64
#